data_AF-A0A4S4BFV9-F1
#
_entry.id   AF-A0A4S4BFV9-F1
#
_cell.length_a   1.000
_cell.length_b   1.000
_cell.length_c   1.000
_cell.angle_alpha   90.00
_cell.angle_beta   90.00
_cell.angle_gamma   90.00
#
_symmetry.space_group_name_H-M   'P 1'
#
loop_
_entity.id
_entity.type
_entity.pdbx_description
1 polymer ?
#
loop_
_entity_poly.entity_id
_entity_poly.type
_entity_poly.pdbx_seq_one_letter_code
_entity_poly.pdbx_strand_id
1 'polypeptide(L)'
;MDGTVIPASQQQWFSRNNQYAGWSNGVWNMVFAGDSQPPEGEFPGAPYTVVERTPTIREKPYLYLGENNNYEVFVPAIRENSQGISWLEGRRRDDRFRSINSISRTRTARRRQA
;
A
#
# COMPACT_ATOMS: atom_id res chain seq x y z
N MET A 1 9.03 4.37 -5.97
CA MET A 1 9.75 3.80 -7.11
C MET A 1 10.62 4.90 -7.68
N ASP A 2 11.93 4.68 -7.67
CA ASP A 2 12.90 5.71 -8.08
C ASP A 2 13.04 5.78 -9.61
N GLY A 3 12.60 4.74 -10.32
CA GLY A 3 12.48 4.73 -11.78
C GLY A 3 11.06 4.99 -12.27
N THR A 4 10.95 5.19 -13.58
CA THR A 4 9.66 5.30 -14.28
C THR A 4 8.93 3.95 -14.28
N VAL A 5 7.66 3.96 -13.88
CA VAL A 5 6.80 2.79 -13.98
C VAL A 5 6.30 2.66 -15.42
N ILE A 6 6.43 1.46 -16.00
CA ILE A 6 6.00 1.14 -17.36
C ILE A 6 4.92 0.06 -17.32
N PRO A 7 3.62 0.42 -17.33
CA PRO A 7 2.53 -0.55 -17.35
C PRO A 7 2.44 -1.38 -18.64
N ALA A 8 2.95 -0.84 -19.75
CA ALA A 8 2.90 -1.47 -21.07
C ALA A 8 1.46 -1.86 -21.46
N SER A 9 1.17 -3.15 -21.61
CA SER A 9 -0.14 -3.67 -22.02
C SER A 9 -1.16 -3.80 -20.88
N GLN A 10 -0.82 -3.41 -19.66
CA GLN A 10 -1.77 -3.48 -18.54
C GLN A 10 -2.99 -2.63 -18.83
N GLN A 11 -4.16 -3.28 -18.85
CA GLN A 11 -5.43 -2.64 -19.18
C GLN A 11 -5.85 -1.62 -18.13
N GLN A 12 -5.67 -1.96 -16.86
CA GLN A 12 -5.98 -1.09 -15.74
C GLN A 12 -5.00 -1.24 -14.59
N TRP A 13 -4.94 -0.22 -13.75
CA TRP A 13 -4.15 -0.22 -12.53
C TRP A 13 -4.80 0.67 -11.46
N PHE A 14 -4.60 0.32 -10.20
CA PHE A 14 -4.92 1.18 -9.07
C PHE A 14 -3.71 1.30 -8.17
N SER A 15 -3.30 2.53 -7.91
CA SER A 15 -2.26 2.89 -6.95
C SER A 15 -2.79 3.86 -5.92
N ARG A 16 -2.20 3.79 -4.73
CA ARG A 16 -2.53 4.67 -3.62
C ARG A 16 -1.35 4.99 -2.71
N ASN A 17 -1.21 6.24 -2.30
CA ASN A 17 -0.18 6.69 -1.37
C ASN A 17 1.25 6.30 -1.79
N ASN A 18 1.55 6.36 -3.08
CA ASN A 18 2.86 6.06 -3.64
C ASN A 18 3.66 7.32 -3.95
N GLN A 19 4.94 7.08 -4.19
CA GLN A 19 5.84 8.04 -4.81
C GLN A 19 6.50 7.36 -6.00
N TYR A 20 6.32 7.95 -7.18
CA TYR A 20 6.93 7.50 -8.44
C TYR A 20 7.87 8.59 -8.93
N ALA A 21 8.98 8.22 -9.55
CA ALA A 21 9.76 9.18 -10.34
C ALA A 21 9.06 9.54 -11.66
N GLY A 22 8.23 8.63 -12.19
CA GLY A 22 7.43 8.87 -13.39
C GLY A 22 6.53 7.68 -13.74
N TRP A 23 5.62 7.90 -14.70
CA TRP A 23 4.67 6.90 -15.17
C TRP A 23 4.48 7.03 -16.69
N SER A 24 4.71 5.95 -17.45
CA SER A 24 4.89 6.07 -18.91
C SER A 24 3.63 6.05 -19.77
N ASN A 25 2.59 5.28 -19.41
CA ASN A 25 1.40 5.11 -20.25
C ASN A 25 0.18 4.57 -19.49
N GLY A 26 -1.00 4.62 -20.12
CA GLY A 26 -2.20 3.90 -19.68
C GLY A 26 -2.97 3.30 -20.87
N VAL A 27 -3.76 2.26 -20.62
CA VAL A 27 -4.55 1.57 -21.65
C VAL A 27 -6.03 1.90 -21.51
N TRP A 28 -6.71 1.41 -20.48
CA TRP A 28 -8.14 1.71 -20.25
C TRP A 28 -8.38 2.57 -19.02
N ASN A 29 -7.79 2.22 -17.87
CA ASN A 29 -8.07 2.93 -16.63
C ASN A 29 -6.91 2.81 -15.62
N MET A 30 -6.13 3.88 -15.47
CA MET A 30 -5.11 4.00 -14.42
C MET A 30 -5.60 4.98 -13.36
N VAL A 31 -5.78 4.49 -12.14
CA VAL A 31 -6.34 5.25 -11.03
C VAL A 31 -5.26 5.48 -9.97
N PHE A 32 -5.05 6.74 -9.60
CA PHE A 32 -4.02 7.18 -8.66
C PHE A 32 -4.70 7.92 -7.51
N ALA A 33 -4.61 7.41 -6.28
CA ALA A 33 -5.25 8.02 -5.10
C ALA A 33 -4.23 8.39 -4.02
N GLY A 34 -4.02 9.67 -3.74
CA GLY A 34 -3.02 10.08 -2.76
C GLY A 34 -1.59 9.81 -3.22
N ASP A 35 -1.33 9.57 -4.50
CA ASP A 35 0.05 9.48 -4.99
C ASP A 35 0.68 10.89 -5.00
N SER A 36 1.96 11.00 -4.63
CA SER A 36 2.62 12.30 -4.51
C SER A 36 3.04 12.90 -5.84
N GLN A 37 3.23 12.06 -6.86
CA GLN A 37 3.63 12.42 -8.21
C GLN A 37 2.87 11.54 -9.22
N PRO A 38 1.55 11.71 -9.39
CA PRO A 38 0.77 11.02 -10.42
C PRO A 38 1.17 11.53 -11.82
N PRO A 39 0.88 10.78 -12.91
CA PRO A 39 1.08 11.27 -14.27
C PRO A 39 0.21 12.49 -14.58
N GLU A 40 0.68 13.34 -15.49
CA GLU A 40 -0.10 14.45 -16.04
C GLU A 40 -1.17 13.97 -17.03
N GLY A 41 -2.24 14.77 -17.16
CA GLY A 41 -3.41 14.47 -17.99
C GLY A 41 -4.55 13.86 -17.19
N GLU A 42 -5.76 13.94 -17.74
CA GLU A 42 -6.98 13.50 -17.07
C GLU A 42 -7.95 12.87 -18.05
N PHE A 43 -8.83 12.02 -17.54
CA PHE A 43 -9.91 11.43 -18.31
C PHE A 43 -10.85 12.52 -18.87
N PRO A 44 -11.29 12.43 -20.15
CA PRO A 44 -11.03 11.35 -21.11
C PRO A 44 -9.79 11.54 -21.99
N GLY A 45 -9.08 12.68 -21.89
CA GLY A 45 -7.92 12.99 -22.74
C GLY A 45 -6.71 12.07 -22.51
N ALA A 46 -6.56 11.57 -21.29
CA ALA A 46 -5.70 10.45 -20.92
C ALA A 46 -6.51 9.45 -20.09
N PRO A 47 -6.21 8.14 -20.11
CA PRO A 47 -6.95 7.14 -19.32
C PRO A 47 -6.53 7.17 -17.83
N TYR A 48 -6.36 8.38 -17.27
CA TYR A 48 -5.89 8.63 -15.92
C TYR A 48 -7.00 9.24 -15.07
N THR A 49 -7.28 8.61 -13.94
CA THR A 49 -8.12 9.16 -12.87
C THR A 49 -7.24 9.49 -11.69
N VAL A 50 -7.11 10.77 -11.35
CA VAL A 50 -6.27 11.23 -10.24
C VAL A 50 -7.14 11.76 -9.12
N VAL A 51 -6.96 11.21 -7.92
CA VAL A 51 -7.57 11.69 -6.67
C VAL A 51 -6.42 12.16 -5.79
N GLU A 52 -6.38 13.47 -5.49
CA GLU A 52 -5.22 14.09 -4.83
C GLU A 52 -4.88 13.45 -3.47
N ARG A 53 -5.89 13.08 -2.69
CA ARG A 53 -5.76 12.55 -1.34
C ARG A 53 -6.56 11.27 -1.16
N THR A 54 -5.98 10.29 -0.48
CA THR A 54 -6.78 9.14 0.00
C THR A 54 -7.57 9.58 1.24
N PRO A 55 -8.92 9.52 1.25
CA PRO A 55 -9.72 10.07 2.35
C PRO A 55 -9.44 9.41 3.68
N THR A 56 -9.51 8.08 3.75
CA THR A 56 -9.26 7.29 4.96
C THR A 56 -8.57 6.00 4.60
N ILE A 57 -7.48 5.67 5.31
CA ILE A 57 -6.75 4.44 5.05
C ILE A 57 -5.97 3.93 6.26
N ARG A 58 -5.79 2.62 6.33
CA ARG A 58 -4.77 1.98 7.15
C ARG A 58 -3.90 1.10 6.26
N GLU A 59 -2.59 1.24 6.35
CA GLU A 59 -1.70 0.31 5.65
C GLU A 59 -1.83 -1.11 6.22
N LYS A 60 -1.69 -2.11 5.35
CA LYS A 60 -1.90 -3.51 5.74
C LYS A 60 -0.88 -3.90 6.83
N PRO A 61 -1.32 -4.52 7.94
CA PRO A 61 -0.40 -5.07 8.92
C PRO A 61 0.60 -6.04 8.30
N TYR A 62 1.85 -6.04 8.78
CA TYR A 62 2.90 -6.91 8.28
C TYR A 62 3.78 -7.46 9.40
N LEU A 63 4.31 -8.65 9.14
CA LEU A 63 5.28 -9.33 10.01
C LEU A 63 6.66 -8.70 9.80
N TYR A 64 7.40 -8.48 10.88
CA TYR A 64 8.79 -8.04 10.86
C TYR A 64 9.57 -8.67 12.03
N LEU A 65 10.89 -8.53 12.01
CA LEU A 65 11.77 -8.96 13.08
C LEU A 65 12.05 -7.77 14.02
N GLY A 66 11.64 -7.89 15.28
CA GLY A 66 11.88 -6.88 16.31
C GLY A 66 13.31 -6.90 16.87
N GLU A 67 13.63 -5.94 17.74
CA GLU A 67 14.98 -5.72 18.30
C GLU A 67 15.56 -6.95 19.01
N ASN A 68 14.71 -7.81 19.56
CA ASN A 68 15.11 -9.02 20.28
C ASN A 68 15.14 -10.28 19.38
N ASN A 69 15.22 -10.14 18.06
CA ASN A 69 15.07 -11.24 17.09
C ASN A 69 13.75 -12.02 17.22
N ASN A 70 12.72 -11.37 17.75
CA ASN A 70 11.39 -11.94 17.88
C ASN A 70 10.49 -11.50 16.72
N TYR A 71 9.65 -12.40 16.26
CA TYR A 71 8.64 -12.10 15.25
C TYR A 71 7.51 -11.23 15.85
N GLU A 72 7.28 -10.09 15.23
CA GLU A 72 6.27 -9.12 15.62
C GLU A 72 5.44 -8.66 14.41
N VAL A 73 4.19 -8.30 14.67
CA VAL A 73 3.29 -7.73 13.66
C VAL A 73 3.16 -6.23 13.93
N PHE A 74 3.61 -5.43 12.98
CA PHE A 74 3.32 -4.01 12.95
C PHE A 74 1.92 -3.79 12.40
N VAL A 75 1.11 -3.02 13.13
CA VAL A 75 -0.25 -2.63 12.78
C VAL A 75 -0.25 -1.11 12.66
N PRO A 76 -0.15 -0.57 11.43
CA PRO A 76 -0.17 0.86 11.18
C PRO A 76 -1.43 1.54 11.73
N ALA A 77 -1.28 2.79 12.16
CA ALA A 77 -2.39 3.68 12.49
C ALA A 77 -3.27 3.96 11.25
N ILE A 78 -4.50 4.40 11.49
CA ILE A 78 -5.33 4.99 10.43
C ILE A 78 -4.72 6.35 10.07
N ARG A 79 -4.77 6.70 8.78
CA ARG A 79 -4.43 8.00 8.22
C ARG A 79 -5.64 8.55 7.49
N GLU A 80 -5.89 9.83 7.67
CA GLU A 80 -6.91 10.59 6.94
C GLU A 80 -6.21 11.54 5.97
N ASN A 81 -6.84 11.84 4.83
CA ASN A 81 -6.37 12.78 3.80
C ASN A 81 -4.88 12.58 3.44
N SER A 82 -4.47 11.32 3.33
CA SER A 82 -3.06 10.97 3.17
C SER A 82 -2.60 11.14 1.73
N GLN A 83 -1.32 11.48 1.58
CA GLN A 83 -0.59 11.47 0.32
C GLN A 83 0.80 10.87 0.54
N GLY A 84 1.29 10.12 -0.43
CA GLY A 84 2.62 9.51 -0.41
C GLY A 84 2.83 8.44 0.66
N ILE A 85 4.05 7.89 0.65
CA ILE A 85 4.42 6.70 1.41
C ILE A 85 4.36 6.94 2.93
N SER A 86 4.02 5.90 3.70
CA SER A 86 3.74 6.04 5.14
C SER A 86 4.98 6.03 6.03
N TRP A 87 6.13 5.58 5.52
CA TRP A 87 7.30 5.24 6.34
C TRP A 87 8.36 6.35 6.42
N LEU A 88 8.19 7.48 5.73
CA LEU A 88 9.13 8.62 5.83
C LEU A 88 8.94 9.44 7.11
N GLU A 89 7.72 9.56 7.60
CA GLU A 89 7.38 10.44 8.74
C GLU A 89 7.62 9.77 10.11
N GLY A 90 8.26 8.60 10.14
CA GLY A 90 8.50 7.83 11.35
C GLY A 90 7.25 7.22 11.96
N ARG A 91 7.37 6.76 13.21
CA ARG A 91 6.30 6.07 13.94
C ARG A 91 5.22 7.06 14.39
N ARG A 92 3.96 6.73 14.14
CA ARG A 92 2.79 7.45 14.64
C ARG A 92 2.39 6.95 16.04
N ARG A 93 1.74 7.82 16.82
CA ARG A 93 1.29 7.53 18.19
C ARG A 93 0.43 6.26 18.27
N ASP A 94 -0.46 6.07 17.30
CA ASP A 94 -1.46 4.99 17.32
C ASP A 94 -1.00 3.71 16.59
N ASP A 95 0.26 3.69 16.15
CA ASP A 95 0.88 2.47 15.62
C ASP A 95 1.02 1.43 16.74
N ARG A 96 0.68 0.18 16.42
CA ARG A 96 0.75 -0.93 17.37
C ARG A 96 1.72 -2.00 16.92
N PHE A 97 2.36 -2.62 17.90
CA PHE A 97 3.31 -3.71 17.75
C PHE A 97 2.79 -4.89 18.56
N ARG A 98 2.63 -6.04 17.91
CA ARG A 98 2.05 -7.25 18.53
C ARG A 98 3.03 -8.39 18.38
N SER A 99 3.39 -9.04 19.49
CA SER A 99 4.11 -10.31 19.40
C SER A 99 3.29 -11.32 18.59
N ILE A 100 3.93 -12.08 17.70
CA ILE A 100 3.24 -13.13 16.94
C ILE A 100 2.61 -14.19 17.85
N ASN A 101 3.12 -14.34 19.08
CA ASN A 101 2.60 -15.29 20.07
C ASN A 101 1.26 -14.83 20.66
N SER A 102 0.91 -13.55 20.54
CA SER A 102 -0.40 -13.01 20.94
C SER A 102 -1.50 -13.22 19.88
N ILE A 103 -1.14 -13.72 18.69
CA ILE A 103 -2.05 -13.92 17.57
C ILE A 103 -2.40 -15.40 17.47
N SER A 104 -3.68 -15.74 17.60
CA SER A 104 -4.17 -17.11 17.42
C SER A 104 -3.81 -17.61 16.03
N ARG A 105 -3.01 -18.67 15.96
CA ARG A 105 -2.64 -19.31 14.69
C ARG A 105 -3.78 -20.19 14.21
N THR A 106 -4.21 -20.02 12.96
CA THR A 106 -5.16 -20.95 12.34
C THR A 106 -4.48 -22.33 12.25
N ARG A 107 -4.96 -23.29 13.05
CA ARG A 107 -4.55 -24.69 12.94
C ARG A 107 -5.18 -25.27 11.67
N THR A 108 -4.37 -25.55 10.66
CA THR A 108 -4.82 -26.39 9.54
C THR A 108 -5.19 -27.76 10.08
N ALA A 109 -6.47 -28.11 10.01
CA ALA A 109 -6.94 -29.43 10.39
C ALA A 109 -6.27 -30.49 9.50
N ARG A 110 -5.38 -31.32 10.07
CA ARG A 110 -4.92 -32.53 9.37
C ARG A 110 -6.12 -33.46 9.25
N ARG A 111 -6.60 -33.65 8.02
CA ARG A 111 -7.57 -34.69 7.67
C ARG A 111 -6.91 -36.04 8.02
N ARG A 112 -7.38 -36.73 9.06
CA ARG A 112 -7.05 -38.14 9.27
C ARG A 112 -7.73 -38.90 8.13
N GLN A 113 -6.94 -39.51 7.24
CA GLN A 113 -7.44 -40.55 6.36
C GLN A 113 -7.67 -41.81 7.22
N ALA A 114 -8.84 -42.40 7.03
CA ALA A 114 -9.26 -43.69 7.57
C ALA A 114 -8.63 -44.83 6.77
#